data_AF-F9PCK4-F1
#
_entry.id   AF-F9PCK4-F1
#
_cell.length_a   1.000
_cell.length_b   1.000
_cell.length_c   1.000
_cell.angle_alpha   90.00
_cell.angle_beta   90.00
_cell.angle_gamma   90.00
#
_symmetry.space_group_name_H-M   'P 1'
#
loop_
_entity.id
_entity.type
_entity.pdbx_description
1 polymer ?
#
loop_
_entity_poly.entity_id
_entity_poly.type
_entity_poly.pdbx_seq_one_letter_code
_entity_poly.pdbx_strand_id
1 'polypeptide(L)'
;MHSERKNEKSADLEIFIHTSESSFFLAMGHVDICYQGQVISYGSYDPHSERLFGTIGDGVLFKANREKYIELCKRESQKTLFAYGLSLSEQQKKAIEERLREIEGLLIPWEPSSQLLKRREGEVKHTYSYQLKHEADATLYKFTSSKFKTYFVLSTNCVLLADSIVGEAGTDILSPQGFIVPGTYQDYLDLEFKKPSGIVVSRSIY
;
A
#
# COMPACT_ATOMS: atom_id res chain seq x y z
N MET A 1 12.93 10.36 -10.92
CA MET A 1 13.03 8.93 -10.57
C MET A 1 14.50 8.55 -10.50
N HIS A 2 14.97 8.15 -9.33
CA HIS A 2 16.26 7.49 -9.16
C HIS A 2 15.99 5.98 -9.04
N SER A 3 16.70 5.13 -9.78
CA SER A 3 16.44 3.68 -9.79
C SER A 3 17.76 2.91 -9.77
N GLU A 4 17.84 1.96 -8.86
CA GLU A 4 18.97 1.08 -8.63
C GLU A 4 18.53 -0.37 -8.85
N ARG A 5 19.34 -1.14 -9.59
CA ARG A 5 19.14 -2.58 -9.77
C ARG A 5 20.33 -3.33 -9.21
N LYS A 6 20.05 -4.39 -8.45
CA LYS A 6 21.05 -5.29 -7.87
C LYS A 6 21.59 -6.29 -8.90
N ASN A 7 20.73 -6.71 -9.83
CA ASN A 7 21.04 -7.68 -10.87
C ASN A 7 20.06 -7.55 -12.05
N GLU A 8 20.23 -8.39 -13.07
CA GLU A 8 19.41 -8.43 -14.30
C GLU A 8 18.05 -9.12 -14.13
N LYS A 9 17.69 -9.59 -12.92
CA LYS A 9 16.38 -10.23 -12.71
C LYS A 9 15.26 -9.20 -12.86
N SER A 10 14.14 -9.63 -13.42
CA SER A 10 12.92 -8.83 -13.45
C SER A 10 12.31 -8.70 -12.06
N ALA A 11 11.73 -7.54 -11.78
CA ALA A 11 10.84 -7.35 -10.66
C ALA A 11 9.42 -7.78 -11.07
N ASP A 12 8.89 -8.80 -10.40
CA ASP A 12 7.56 -9.36 -10.65
C ASP A 12 6.48 -8.68 -9.80
N LEU A 13 6.88 -8.16 -8.64
CA LEU A 13 6.05 -7.42 -7.68
C LEU A 13 6.83 -6.21 -7.17
N GLU A 14 6.16 -5.12 -6.86
CA GLU A 14 6.75 -4.00 -6.15
C GLU A 14 6.04 -3.74 -4.83
N ILE A 15 6.81 -3.33 -3.83
CA ILE A 15 6.28 -2.80 -2.57
C ILE A 15 6.57 -1.30 -2.55
N PHE A 16 5.52 -0.50 -2.39
CA PHE A 16 5.60 0.94 -2.30
C PHE A 16 5.54 1.38 -0.83
N ILE A 17 6.52 2.18 -0.41
CA ILE A 17 6.55 2.82 0.91
C ILE A 17 6.47 4.33 0.73
N HIS A 18 5.43 4.93 1.28
CA HIS A 18 5.30 6.38 1.37
C HIS A 18 5.90 6.86 2.69
N THR A 19 6.81 7.83 2.68
CA THR A 19 7.40 8.38 3.91
C THR A 19 7.35 9.90 3.95
N SER A 20 6.88 10.49 5.04
CA SER A 20 7.00 11.94 5.29
C SER A 20 8.27 12.28 6.08
N GLU A 21 8.85 13.46 5.84
CA GLU A 21 10.06 13.93 6.53
C GLU A 21 9.84 14.33 8.02
N SER A 22 8.63 14.19 8.58
CA SER A 22 8.30 14.72 9.92
C SER A 22 8.10 13.66 11.02
N SER A 23 8.94 13.77 12.07
CA SER A 23 8.93 13.24 13.44
C SER A 23 8.21 11.91 13.79
N PHE A 24 8.99 11.05 14.46
CA PHE A 24 8.80 9.74 15.13
C PHE A 24 7.40 9.16 15.44
N PHE A 25 6.32 9.96 15.55
CA PHE A 25 4.93 9.48 15.75
C PHE A 25 3.96 9.88 14.62
N LEU A 26 4.31 10.87 13.79
CA LEU A 26 3.57 11.33 12.61
C LEU A 26 4.15 10.74 11.30
N ALA A 27 5.31 10.08 11.38
CA ALA A 27 5.94 9.29 10.32
C ALA A 27 5.21 7.96 10.02
N MET A 28 3.87 7.98 10.09
CA MET A 28 3.06 6.89 9.58
C MET A 28 3.15 6.92 8.06
N GLY A 29 4.11 6.16 7.56
CA GLY A 29 4.17 5.85 6.16
C GLY A 29 2.93 5.08 5.70
N HIS A 30 2.90 4.74 4.43
CA HIS A 30 1.86 3.86 3.90
C HIS A 30 2.52 2.78 3.06
N VAL A 31 1.96 1.58 3.08
CA VAL A 31 2.48 0.45 2.31
C VAL A 31 1.43 0.05 1.28
N ASP A 32 1.84 0.03 0.01
CA ASP A 32 1.06 -0.54 -1.08
C ASP A 32 1.84 -1.68 -1.73
N ILE A 33 1.13 -2.57 -2.41
CA ILE A 33 1.72 -3.56 -3.29
C ILE A 33 1.35 -3.17 -4.72
N CYS A 34 2.28 -3.33 -5.65
CA CYS A 34 1.99 -3.30 -7.07
C CYS A 34 2.32 -4.64 -7.69
N TYR A 35 1.32 -5.31 -8.24
CA TYR A 35 1.47 -6.60 -8.91
C TYR A 35 0.80 -6.54 -10.27
N GLN A 36 1.50 -6.99 -11.31
CA GLN A 36 1.02 -6.97 -12.70
C GLN A 36 0.51 -5.58 -13.15
N GLY A 37 1.20 -4.50 -12.76
CA GLY A 37 0.85 -3.11 -13.12
C GLY A 37 -0.33 -2.53 -12.34
N GLN A 38 -0.85 -3.24 -11.35
CA GLN A 38 -1.97 -2.81 -10.53
C GLN A 38 -1.54 -2.60 -9.07
N VAL A 39 -1.70 -1.37 -8.59
CA VAL A 39 -1.48 -1.01 -7.19
C VAL A 39 -2.67 -1.48 -6.38
N ILE A 40 -2.41 -2.22 -5.31
CA ILE A 40 -3.36 -2.70 -4.32
C ILE A 40 -3.00 -2.05 -2.99
N SER A 41 -3.97 -1.34 -2.43
CA SER A 41 -3.76 -0.52 -1.24
C SER A 41 -4.94 -0.65 -0.29
N TYR A 42 -4.67 -0.52 1.01
CA TYR A 42 -5.68 -0.65 2.05
C TYR A 42 -5.53 0.39 3.15
N GLY A 43 -6.61 1.11 3.43
CA GLY A 43 -6.61 2.19 4.40
C GLY A 43 -8.01 2.61 4.80
N SER A 44 -8.08 3.59 5.70
CA SER A 44 -9.32 4.31 6.01
C SER A 44 -9.52 5.41 4.97
N TYR A 45 -10.07 5.07 3.80
CA TYR A 45 -10.27 6.03 2.69
C TYR A 45 -11.72 6.56 2.56
N ASP A 46 -12.61 6.15 3.47
CA ASP A 46 -13.96 6.67 3.56
C ASP A 46 -14.09 7.66 4.72
N PRO A 47 -14.11 8.97 4.43
CA PRO A 47 -14.14 10.00 5.47
C PRO A 47 -15.43 10.00 6.29
N HIS A 48 -16.51 9.36 5.81
CA HIS A 48 -17.76 9.27 6.56
C HIS A 48 -17.73 8.17 7.64
N SER A 49 -16.80 7.23 7.53
CA SER A 49 -16.60 6.15 8.50
C SER A 49 -15.52 6.45 9.54
N GLU A 50 -14.67 7.44 9.27
CA GLU A 50 -13.52 7.80 10.08
C GLU A 50 -13.92 8.27 11.49
N ARG A 51 -13.16 7.80 12.48
CA ARG A 51 -13.20 8.30 13.85
C ARG A 51 -11.77 8.53 14.35
N LEU A 52 -11.64 9.19 15.50
CA LEU A 52 -10.35 9.42 16.16
C LEU A 52 -9.30 9.99 15.18
N PHE A 53 -9.67 11.04 14.45
CA PHE A 53 -8.82 11.73 13.46
C PHE A 53 -8.26 10.80 12.36
N GLY A 54 -9.04 9.82 11.91
CA GLY A 54 -8.69 8.92 10.80
C GLY A 54 -7.86 7.70 11.22
N THR A 55 -7.63 7.50 12.52
CA THR A 55 -6.89 6.32 13.02
C THR A 55 -7.72 5.04 12.98
N ILE A 56 -9.05 5.17 12.97
CA ILE A 56 -10.00 4.06 12.84
C ILE A 56 -11.09 4.45 11.84
N GLY A 57 -11.55 3.47 11.06
CA GLY A 57 -12.64 3.64 10.10
C GLY A 57 -12.96 2.31 9.43
N ASP A 58 -13.82 2.35 8.43
CA ASP A 58 -14.02 1.19 7.58
C ASP A 58 -12.74 0.92 6.78
N GLY A 59 -12.42 -0.36 6.65
CA GLY A 59 -11.37 -0.79 5.74
C GLY A 59 -11.79 -0.64 4.28
N VAL A 60 -11.03 0.16 3.54
CA VAL A 60 -11.22 0.37 2.10
C VAL A 60 -10.00 -0.17 1.38
N LEU A 61 -10.23 -1.08 0.44
CA LEU A 61 -9.22 -1.53 -0.51
C LEU A 61 -9.43 -0.81 -1.83
N PHE A 62 -8.36 -0.33 -2.46
CA PHE A 62 -8.43 0.10 -3.86
C PHE A 62 -7.43 -0.65 -4.72
N LYS A 63 -7.77 -0.72 -6.01
CA LYS A 63 -6.95 -1.24 -7.10
C LYS A 63 -6.81 -0.15 -8.15
N ALA A 64 -5.60 0.32 -8.42
CA ALA A 64 -5.33 1.44 -9.32
C ALA A 64 -4.27 1.10 -10.36
N ASN A 65 -4.27 1.82 -11.49
CA ASN A 65 -3.16 1.74 -12.43
C ASN A 65 -1.88 2.30 -11.79
N ARG A 66 -0.77 1.58 -11.93
CA ARG A 66 0.51 1.93 -11.32
C ARG A 66 1.02 3.31 -11.70
N GLU A 67 1.07 3.62 -12.99
CA GLU A 67 1.66 4.86 -13.50
C GLU A 67 0.84 6.07 -13.04
N LYS A 68 -0.48 6.01 -13.22
CA LYS A 68 -1.38 7.09 -12.79
C LYS A 68 -1.41 7.25 -11.27
N TYR A 69 -1.31 6.15 -10.52
CA TYR A 69 -1.19 6.21 -9.06
C TYR A 69 0.08 6.97 -8.64
N ILE A 70 1.24 6.63 -9.23
CA ILE A 70 2.50 7.32 -8.94
C ILE A 70 2.40 8.81 -9.28
N GLU A 71 1.77 9.18 -10.40
CA GLU A 71 1.54 10.59 -10.76
C GLU A 71 0.65 11.31 -9.76
N LEU A 72 -0.44 10.68 -9.33
CA LEU A 72 -1.32 11.20 -8.28
C LEU A 72 -0.54 11.42 -6.98
N CYS A 73 0.26 10.43 -6.55
CA CYS A 73 1.06 10.52 -5.32
C CYS A 73 2.06 11.67 -5.37
N LYS A 74 2.78 11.87 -6.48
CA LYS A 74 3.73 12.98 -6.64
C LYS A 74 3.07 14.35 -6.49
N ARG A 75 1.79 14.47 -6.87
CA ARG A 75 1.06 15.73 -6.81
C ARG A 75 0.39 15.96 -5.45
N GLU A 76 -0.21 14.92 -4.87
CA GLU A 76 -0.97 15.02 -3.61
C GLU A 76 -0.09 14.91 -2.36
N SER A 77 1.08 14.29 -2.48
CA SER A 77 1.90 13.91 -1.33
C SER A 77 3.19 14.71 -1.30
N GLN A 78 3.45 15.41 -0.19
CA GLN A 78 4.79 15.92 0.16
C GLN A 78 5.68 14.78 0.71
N LYS A 79 5.42 13.53 0.31
CA LYS A 79 6.10 12.34 0.82
C LYS A 79 6.91 11.70 -0.29
N THR A 80 8.08 11.21 0.07
CA THR A 80 8.92 10.39 -0.81
C THR A 80 8.27 9.02 -1.00
N LEU A 81 8.16 8.57 -2.25
CA LEU A 81 7.67 7.24 -2.59
C LEU A 81 8.84 6.33 -2.96
N PHE A 82 9.13 5.37 -2.09
CA PHE A 82 10.09 4.31 -2.35
C PHE A 82 9.38 3.11 -2.97
N ALA A 83 9.97 2.51 -4.00
CA ALA A 83 9.50 1.27 -4.60
C ALA A 83 10.58 0.20 -4.54
N TYR A 84 10.24 -0.96 -4.00
CA TYR A 84 11.12 -2.11 -3.88
C TYR A 84 10.61 -3.22 -4.80
N GLY A 85 11.37 -3.56 -5.84
CA GLY A 85 11.02 -4.62 -6.78
C GLY A 85 11.52 -5.97 -6.31
N LEU A 86 10.62 -6.94 -6.22
CA LEU A 86 10.87 -8.31 -5.78
C LEU A 86 10.88 -9.24 -7.00
N SER A 87 11.87 -10.12 -7.08
CA SER A 87 11.89 -11.19 -8.07
C SER A 87 11.29 -12.45 -7.47
N LEU A 88 10.25 -12.97 -8.10
CA LEU A 88 9.44 -14.07 -7.60
C LEU A 88 9.60 -15.31 -8.47
N SER A 89 9.66 -16.48 -7.84
CA SER A 89 9.46 -17.76 -8.50
C SER A 89 8.00 -17.97 -8.89
N GLU A 90 7.75 -18.88 -9.83
CA GLU A 90 6.39 -19.22 -10.27
C GLU A 90 5.50 -19.76 -9.13
N GLN A 91 6.08 -20.45 -8.16
CA GLN A 91 5.34 -20.91 -6.98
C GLN A 91 4.87 -19.73 -6.12
N GLN A 92 5.74 -18.74 -5.91
CA GLN A 92 5.42 -17.53 -5.14
C GLN A 92 4.35 -16.68 -5.83
N LYS A 93 4.43 -16.55 -7.17
CA LYS A 93 3.40 -15.87 -7.96
C LYS A 93 2.03 -16.52 -7.78
N LYS A 94 1.96 -17.85 -7.88
CA LYS A 94 0.70 -18.60 -7.67
C LYS A 94 0.13 -18.39 -6.27
N ALA A 95 0.98 -18.42 -5.23
CA ALA A 95 0.54 -18.19 -3.86
C ALA A 95 -0.02 -16.77 -3.66
N ILE A 96 0.64 -15.75 -4.21
CA ILE A 96 0.13 -14.36 -4.22
C ILE A 96 -1.20 -14.28 -4.96
N GLU A 97 -1.33 -14.89 -6.13
CA GLU A 97 -2.56 -14.87 -6.92
C GLU A 97 -3.73 -15.57 -6.20
N GLU A 98 -3.47 -16.71 -5.53
CA GLU A 98 -4.46 -17.40 -4.70
C GLU A 98 -4.94 -16.49 -3.56
N ARG A 99 -4.00 -15.85 -2.88
CA ARG A 99 -4.31 -14.94 -1.78
C ARG A 99 -5.08 -13.71 -2.22
N LEU A 100 -4.76 -13.14 -3.38
CA LEU A 100 -5.50 -12.04 -3.97
C LEU A 100 -6.94 -12.46 -4.31
N ARG A 101 -7.15 -13.67 -4.85
CA ARG A 101 -8.49 -14.22 -5.12
C ARG A 101 -9.31 -14.39 -3.83
N GLU A 102 -8.69 -14.87 -2.75
CA GLU A 102 -9.35 -14.96 -1.45
C GLU A 102 -9.80 -13.59 -0.94
N ILE A 103 -8.92 -12.59 -1.00
CA ILE A 103 -9.24 -11.21 -0.61
C ILE A 103 -10.38 -10.69 -1.47
N GLU A 104 -10.33 -10.86 -2.79
CA GLU A 104 -11.37 -10.44 -3.73
C GLU A 104 -12.75 -11.03 -3.40
N GLY A 105 -12.81 -12.28 -2.97
CA GLY A 105 -14.06 -12.94 -2.54
C GLY A 105 -14.72 -12.29 -1.31
N LEU A 106 -13.99 -11.42 -0.59
CA LEU A 106 -14.48 -10.68 0.57
C LEU A 106 -14.87 -9.24 0.24
N LEU A 107 -14.66 -8.78 -0.99
CA LEU A 107 -14.84 -7.39 -1.40
C LEU A 107 -16.22 -7.15 -2.02
N ILE A 108 -16.76 -5.97 -1.76
CA ILE A 108 -17.87 -5.38 -2.51
C ILE A 108 -17.45 -4.04 -3.09
N PRO A 109 -17.82 -3.71 -4.34
CA PRO A 109 -17.56 -2.40 -4.91
C PRO A 109 -18.10 -1.29 -4.02
N TRP A 110 -17.33 -0.21 -3.89
CA TRP A 110 -17.70 0.97 -3.13
C TRP A 110 -17.43 2.23 -3.94
N GLU A 111 -18.40 3.13 -3.89
CA GLU A 111 -18.39 4.39 -4.62
C GLU A 111 -18.02 5.54 -3.69
N PRO A 112 -16.89 6.22 -3.92
CA PRO A 112 -16.51 7.35 -3.10
C PRO A 112 -17.43 8.56 -3.35
N SER A 113 -17.74 9.29 -2.29
CA SER A 113 -18.51 10.53 -2.37
C SER A 113 -17.80 11.58 -3.22
N SER A 114 -18.53 12.28 -4.08
CA SER A 114 -18.03 13.44 -4.83
C SER A 114 -17.96 14.72 -3.99
N GLN A 115 -18.26 14.63 -2.70
CA GLN A 115 -18.26 15.78 -1.80
C GLN A 115 -16.88 16.45 -1.73
N LEU A 116 -16.89 17.78 -1.77
CA LEU A 116 -15.72 18.60 -1.48
C LEU A 116 -15.57 18.77 0.04
N LEU A 117 -14.37 18.55 0.54
CA LEU A 117 -14.03 18.72 1.95
C LEU A 117 -12.95 19.79 2.10
N LYS A 118 -13.03 20.55 3.20
CA LYS A 118 -12.03 21.54 3.57
C LYS A 118 -10.86 20.83 4.26
N ARG A 119 -9.65 20.94 3.69
CA ARG A 119 -8.40 20.46 4.30
C ARG A 119 -7.93 21.42 5.38
N ARG A 120 -6.98 20.96 6.21
CA ARG A 120 -6.41 21.75 7.33
C ARG A 120 -5.78 23.07 6.87
N GLU A 121 -5.31 23.12 5.63
CA GLU A 121 -4.68 24.29 4.99
C GLU A 121 -5.70 25.28 4.39
N GLY A 122 -7.01 25.02 4.56
CA GLY A 122 -8.08 25.88 4.08
C GLY A 122 -8.55 25.59 2.66
N GLU A 123 -7.81 24.79 1.90
CA GLU A 123 -8.17 24.32 0.56
C GLU A 123 -9.45 23.46 0.59
N VAL A 124 -10.34 23.65 -0.38
CA VAL A 124 -11.55 22.85 -0.57
C VAL A 124 -11.34 21.94 -1.77
N LYS A 125 -11.29 20.63 -1.55
CA LYS A 125 -10.94 19.64 -2.57
C LYS A 125 -11.74 18.36 -2.42
N HIS A 126 -11.82 17.56 -3.48
CA HIS A 126 -12.33 16.20 -3.40
C HIS A 126 -11.52 15.34 -2.44
N THR A 127 -12.16 14.29 -1.92
CA THR A 127 -11.52 13.28 -1.07
C THR A 127 -10.44 12.52 -1.85
N TYR A 128 -9.46 11.96 -1.14
CA TYR A 128 -8.41 11.16 -1.79
C TYR A 128 -9.00 9.95 -2.53
N SER A 129 -10.04 9.31 -1.98
CA SER A 129 -10.75 8.21 -2.63
C SER A 129 -11.46 8.61 -3.93
N TYR A 130 -12.03 9.81 -4.00
CA TYR A 130 -12.57 10.34 -5.24
C TYR A 130 -11.48 10.58 -6.29
N GLN A 131 -10.36 11.18 -5.89
CA GLN A 131 -9.23 11.41 -6.78
C GLN A 131 -8.63 10.11 -7.31
N LEU A 132 -8.47 9.11 -6.45
CA LEU A 132 -8.04 7.77 -6.86
C LEU A 132 -8.93 7.21 -7.97
N LYS A 133 -10.26 7.29 -7.79
CA LYS A 133 -11.20 6.79 -8.79
C LYS A 133 -11.08 7.51 -10.15
N HIS A 134 -11.01 8.83 -10.13
CA HIS A 134 -11.13 9.65 -11.34
C HIS A 134 -9.80 9.98 -12.01
N GLU A 135 -8.69 9.89 -11.29
CA GLU A 135 -7.37 10.31 -11.78
C GLU A 135 -6.38 9.14 -11.86
N ALA A 136 -6.56 8.10 -11.03
CA ALA A 136 -5.71 6.90 -11.02
C ALA A 136 -6.41 5.63 -11.56
N ASP A 137 -7.55 5.79 -12.23
CA ASP A 137 -8.43 4.71 -12.70
C ASP A 137 -8.74 3.67 -11.61
N ALA A 138 -8.84 4.12 -10.35
CA ALA A 138 -8.99 3.19 -9.25
C ALA A 138 -10.40 2.60 -9.19
N THR A 139 -10.46 1.31 -8.90
CA THR A 139 -11.67 0.66 -8.38
C THR A 139 -11.52 0.52 -6.87
N LEU A 140 -12.57 0.88 -6.12
CA LEU A 140 -12.55 0.90 -4.67
C LEU A 140 -13.57 -0.09 -4.12
N TYR A 141 -13.24 -0.66 -2.97
CA TYR A 141 -13.98 -1.76 -2.37
C TYR A 141 -14.04 -1.61 -0.85
N LYS A 142 -15.13 -2.10 -0.27
CA LYS A 142 -15.26 -2.35 1.16
C LYS A 142 -15.22 -3.85 1.41
N PHE A 143 -14.80 -4.25 2.60
CA PHE A 143 -14.85 -5.66 3.01
C PHE A 143 -16.23 -6.00 3.58
N THR A 144 -16.80 -7.12 3.13
CA THR A 144 -18.06 -7.65 3.66
C THR A 144 -17.84 -8.36 4.99
N SER A 145 -16.70 -9.01 5.16
CA SER A 145 -16.30 -9.81 6.32
C SER A 145 -14.77 -9.81 6.49
N SER A 146 -14.26 -10.51 7.52
CA SER A 146 -12.86 -10.50 8.00
C SER A 146 -12.47 -9.30 8.88
N LYS A 147 -11.27 -9.39 9.47
CA LYS A 147 -10.67 -8.29 10.25
C LYS A 147 -10.52 -7.00 9.44
N PHE A 148 -10.31 -7.10 8.12
CA PHE A 148 -10.13 -5.97 7.22
C PHE A 148 -11.41 -5.15 6.97
N LYS A 149 -12.55 -5.53 7.56
CA LYS A 149 -13.73 -4.67 7.59
C LYS A 149 -13.49 -3.37 8.34
N THR A 150 -12.64 -3.40 9.36
CA THR A 150 -12.29 -2.22 10.15
C THR A 150 -10.81 -1.92 9.98
N TYR A 151 -10.50 -0.75 9.45
CA TYR A 151 -9.15 -0.22 9.50
C TYR A 151 -8.87 0.28 10.92
N PHE A 152 -7.77 -0.19 11.49
CA PHE A 152 -7.22 0.40 12.71
C PHE A 152 -5.70 0.45 12.61
N VAL A 153 -5.19 1.67 12.68
CA VAL A 153 -3.79 2.00 12.39
C VAL A 153 -2.76 1.20 13.20
N LEU A 154 -3.09 0.79 14.44
CA LEU A 154 -2.19 0.03 15.32
C LEU A 154 -2.32 -1.49 15.21
N SER A 155 -3.28 -2.02 14.43
CA SER A 155 -3.49 -3.47 14.32
C SER A 155 -3.84 -3.91 12.89
N THR A 156 -5.05 -3.62 12.42
CA THR A 156 -5.51 -3.97 11.07
C THR A 156 -5.26 -2.80 10.13
N ASN A 157 -4.02 -2.69 9.64
CA ASN A 157 -3.53 -1.57 8.84
C ASN A 157 -2.99 -2.02 7.46
N CYS A 158 -2.44 -1.08 6.70
CA CYS A 158 -1.89 -1.31 5.37
C CYS A 158 -0.77 -2.36 5.35
N VAL A 159 0.12 -2.33 6.34
CA VAL A 159 1.23 -3.29 6.44
C VAL A 159 0.72 -4.70 6.67
N LEU A 160 -0.29 -4.88 7.53
CA LEU A 160 -0.89 -6.20 7.75
C LEU A 160 -1.51 -6.77 6.47
N LEU A 161 -2.19 -5.95 5.67
CA LEU A 161 -2.72 -6.45 4.39
C LEU A 161 -1.58 -6.81 3.44
N ALA A 162 -0.58 -5.92 3.31
CA ALA A 162 0.54 -6.13 2.41
C ALA A 162 1.32 -7.40 2.77
N ASP A 163 1.65 -7.58 4.04
CA ASP A 163 2.31 -8.78 4.52
C ASP A 163 1.43 -10.03 4.36
N SER A 164 0.11 -9.93 4.53
CA SER A 164 -0.76 -11.09 4.26
C SER A 164 -0.81 -11.51 2.79
N ILE A 165 -0.30 -10.69 1.86
CA ILE A 165 -0.19 -11.00 0.43
C ILE A 165 1.23 -11.46 0.10
N VAL A 166 2.24 -10.73 0.59
CA VAL A 166 3.66 -10.98 0.29
C VAL A 166 4.22 -12.14 1.13
N GLY A 167 3.74 -12.36 2.35
CA GLY A 167 4.13 -13.47 3.22
C GLY A 167 3.91 -14.84 2.57
N GLU A 168 2.86 -14.97 1.74
CA GLU A 168 2.59 -16.19 0.95
C GLU A 168 3.70 -16.51 -0.08
N ALA A 169 4.53 -15.52 -0.44
CA ALA A 169 5.74 -15.77 -1.21
C ALA A 169 6.87 -16.41 -0.37
N GLY A 170 6.61 -16.88 0.85
CA GLY A 170 7.65 -17.39 1.76
C GLY A 170 8.63 -16.30 2.20
N THR A 171 8.27 -15.05 1.98
CA THR A 171 8.93 -13.88 2.55
C THR A 171 8.07 -13.41 3.69
N ASP A 172 7.94 -14.21 4.75
CA ASP A 172 7.39 -13.71 6.01
C ASP A 172 8.33 -12.59 6.47
N ILE A 173 8.04 -11.37 6.02
CA ILE A 173 8.81 -10.16 6.30
C ILE A 173 8.63 -9.84 7.78
N LEU A 174 7.45 -10.15 8.31
CA LEU A 174 7.07 -9.93 9.68
C LEU A 174 7.38 -11.15 10.55
N SER A 175 8.28 -10.98 11.51
CA SER A 175 8.38 -11.90 12.64
C SER A 175 7.15 -11.75 13.56
N PRO A 176 6.78 -12.78 14.35
CA PRO A 176 5.57 -12.74 15.18
C PRO A 176 5.60 -11.78 16.39
N GLN A 177 6.58 -10.88 16.52
CA GLN A 177 6.75 -10.05 17.72
C GLN A 177 7.07 -8.58 17.38
N GLY A 178 6.06 -7.71 17.40
CA GLY A 178 6.23 -6.25 17.40
C GLY A 178 5.07 -5.46 16.81
N PHE A 179 5.05 -4.14 17.05
CA PHE A 179 4.14 -3.21 16.36
C PHE A 179 4.53 -3.11 14.88
N ILE A 180 3.59 -3.41 14.00
CA ILE A 180 3.80 -3.41 12.56
C ILE A 180 3.60 -1.98 12.05
N VAL A 181 4.70 -1.30 11.73
CA VAL A 181 4.71 0.05 11.15
C VAL A 181 5.50 0.09 9.83
N PRO A 182 5.13 0.96 8.88
CA PRO A 182 5.77 1.07 7.57
C PRO A 182 7.30 1.24 7.61
N GLY A 183 7.83 1.97 8.61
CA GLY A 183 9.27 2.18 8.75
C GLY A 183 10.05 0.88 8.95
N THR A 184 9.57 0.00 9.84
CA THR A 184 10.19 -1.32 10.05
C THR A 184 10.10 -2.20 8.79
N TYR A 185 9.01 -2.08 8.04
CA TYR A 185 8.86 -2.78 6.76
C TYR A 185 9.88 -2.27 5.72
N GLN A 186 10.12 -0.96 5.68
CA GLN A 186 11.13 -0.36 4.83
C GLN A 186 12.56 -0.78 5.21
N ASP A 187 12.89 -0.79 6.50
CA ASP A 187 14.20 -1.22 6.99
C ASP A 187 14.52 -2.65 6.55
N TYR A 188 13.53 -3.55 6.62
CA TYR A 188 13.67 -4.91 6.11
C TYR A 188 13.96 -4.93 4.60
N LEU A 189 13.21 -4.18 3.79
CA LEU A 189 13.39 -4.15 2.34
C LEU A 189 14.76 -3.58 1.94
N ASP A 190 15.23 -2.56 2.67
CA ASP A 190 16.58 -2.01 2.52
C ASP A 190 17.66 -3.05 2.86
N LEU A 191 17.46 -3.88 3.88
CA LEU A 191 18.36 -4.99 4.22
C LEU A 191 18.34 -6.10 3.17
N GLU A 192 17.17 -6.50 2.68
CA GLU A 192 17.03 -7.49 1.60
C GLU A 192 17.67 -7.03 0.29
N PHE A 193 17.58 -5.74 -0.02
CA PHE A 193 18.22 -5.16 -1.20
C PHE A 193 19.75 -5.26 -1.13
N LYS A 194 20.35 -5.15 0.07
CA LYS A 194 21.80 -5.30 0.26
C LYS A 194 22.30 -6.74 0.14
N LYS A 195 21.43 -7.74 0.32
CA LYS A 195 21.82 -9.16 0.23
C LYS A 195 22.01 -9.58 -1.23
N PRO A 196 23.16 -10.15 -1.63
CA PRO A 196 23.39 -10.57 -3.03
C PRO A 196 22.32 -11.54 -3.56
N SER A 197 21.86 -12.48 -2.72
CA SER A 197 20.81 -13.46 -3.02
C SER A 197 19.43 -13.09 -2.48
N GLY A 198 19.24 -11.88 -1.95
CA GLY A 198 17.96 -11.42 -1.41
C GLY A 198 16.88 -11.27 -2.50
N ILE A 199 15.62 -11.29 -2.09
CA ILE A 199 14.47 -11.27 -3.01
C ILE A 199 14.25 -9.91 -3.67
N VAL A 200 14.65 -8.83 -3.00
CA VAL A 200 14.56 -7.46 -3.53
C VAL A 200 15.68 -7.23 -4.53
N VAL A 201 15.33 -7.01 -5.80
CA VAL A 201 16.25 -6.89 -6.93
C VAL A 201 16.38 -5.46 -7.45
N SER A 202 15.45 -4.58 -7.10
CA SER A 202 15.52 -3.16 -7.47
C SER A 202 14.95 -2.25 -6.39
N ARG A 203 15.44 -1.01 -6.34
CA ARG A 203 14.91 0.07 -5.53
C ARG A 203 14.74 1.30 -6.40
N SER A 204 13.60 1.97 -6.32
CA SER A 204 13.37 3.25 -7.00
C SER A 204 12.79 4.29 -6.05
N ILE A 205 13.10 5.55 -6.30
CA ILE A 205 12.61 6.71 -5.57
C ILE A 205 11.93 7.65 -6.56
N TYR A 206 10.66 7.96 -6.30
CA TYR A 206 9.80 8.78 -7.16
C TYR A 206 9.64 10.19 -6.64
#